data_AF-A0AA35THD6-F1
#
_entry.id   AF-A0AA35THD6-F1
#
_cell.length_a   1.000
_cell.length_b   1.000
_cell.length_c   1.000
_cell.angle_alpha   90.00
_cell.angle_beta   90.00
_cell.angle_gamma   90.00
#
_symmetry.space_group_name_H-M   'P 1'
#
loop_
_entity.id
_entity.type
_entity.pdbx_description
1 polymer ?
#
loop_
_entity_poly.entity_id
_entity_poly.type
_entity_poly.pdbx_seq_one_letter_code
_entity_poly.pdbx_strand_id
1 'polypeptide(L)'
;MTSVTSTRELRPVPKMLQEMVKDPTSLRVMYHGAGRDHKDPPFQLVVLVESQASHSDLRRAARETWASSPSVGGASLIIFTVAARGLSSDRMQHLERESRAHGDMAVFTDSAALPESEHLLYQLGWLQHSVSYHFLLRTKDRYIDISLRGT
;
A
#
# COMPACT_ATOMS: atom_id res chain seq x y z
N MET A 1 4.29 20.39 -47.30
CA MET A 1 4.49 20.58 -45.85
C MET A 1 3.12 20.56 -45.20
N THR A 2 2.69 19.40 -44.68
CA THR A 2 1.40 19.25 -43.99
C THR A 2 1.67 18.95 -42.53
N SER A 3 1.37 19.94 -41.67
CA SER A 3 1.44 19.80 -40.22
C SER A 3 0.21 19.04 -39.74
N VAL A 4 0.41 17.86 -39.14
CA VAL A 4 -0.63 17.12 -38.44
C VAL A 4 -0.51 17.44 -36.96
N THR A 5 -1.34 18.38 -36.49
CA THR A 5 -1.50 18.66 -35.06
C THR A 5 -2.48 17.63 -34.50
N SER A 6 -1.95 16.49 -34.04
CA SER A 6 -2.74 15.48 -33.32
C SER A 6 -2.93 15.95 -31.88
N THR A 7 -4.03 16.68 -31.65
CA THR A 7 -4.51 17.00 -30.30
C THR A 7 -5.05 15.70 -29.70
N ARG A 8 -4.19 15.00 -28.94
CA ARG A 8 -4.55 13.78 -28.24
C ARG A 8 -5.56 14.13 -27.15
N GLU A 9 -6.85 13.93 -27.41
CA GLU A 9 -7.90 14.11 -26.42
C GLU A 9 -7.60 13.26 -25.18
N LEU A 10 -7.39 13.93 -24.05
CA LEU A 10 -7.23 13.28 -22.75
C LEU A 10 -8.55 12.61 -22.41
N ARG A 11 -8.52 11.29 -22.16
CA ARG A 11 -9.70 10.57 -21.73
C ARG A 11 -10.21 11.18 -20.42
N PRO A 12 -11.53 11.32 -20.25
CA PRO A 12 -12.09 11.86 -19.02
C PRO A 12 -11.66 10.99 -17.83
N VAL A 13 -11.24 11.65 -16.77
CA VAL A 13 -10.87 11.01 -15.49
C VAL A 13 -12.08 10.21 -14.99
N PRO A 14 -11.97 8.88 -14.76
CA PRO A 14 -13.06 8.06 -14.25
C PRO A 14 -13.73 8.70 -13.04
N LYS A 15 -15.07 8.70 -12.97
CA LYS A 15 -15.85 9.26 -11.86
C LYS A 15 -15.36 8.75 -10.49
N MET A 16 -14.91 7.51 -10.44
CA MET A 16 -14.32 6.87 -9.28
C MET A 16 -13.04 7.58 -8.76
N LEU A 17 -12.18 8.05 -9.65
CA LEU A 17 -10.99 8.85 -9.27
C LEU A 17 -11.40 10.25 -8.81
N GLN A 18 -12.48 10.81 -9.36
CA GLN A 18 -13.03 12.08 -8.90
C GLN A 18 -13.66 11.96 -7.50
N GLU A 19 -14.22 10.81 -7.16
CA GLU A 19 -14.76 10.50 -5.83
C GLU A 19 -13.65 10.19 -4.82
N MET A 20 -12.56 9.52 -5.23
CA MET A 20 -11.35 9.36 -4.40
C MET A 20 -10.72 10.68 -3.97
N VAL A 21 -10.70 11.68 -4.86
CA VAL A 21 -10.19 13.02 -4.54
C VAL A 21 -11.08 13.71 -3.50
N LYS A 22 -12.36 13.33 -3.41
CA LYS A 22 -13.33 13.91 -2.46
C LYS A 22 -13.28 13.24 -1.09
N ASP A 23 -13.08 11.93 -1.03
CA ASP A 23 -12.90 11.18 0.22
C ASP A 23 -12.04 9.91 -0.01
N PRO A 24 -10.71 10.00 0.19
CA PRO A 24 -9.80 8.87 0.04
C PRO A 24 -9.95 7.81 1.14
N THR A 25 -10.74 8.10 2.18
CA THR A 25 -11.13 7.18 3.27
C THR A 25 -12.44 6.43 3.02
N SER A 26 -13.15 6.70 1.92
CA SER A 26 -14.39 5.99 1.56
C SER A 26 -14.21 4.49 1.32
N LEU A 27 -12.96 4.05 1.10
CA LEU A 27 -12.62 2.63 1.14
C LEU A 27 -12.44 2.15 2.57
N ARG A 28 -13.11 1.05 2.91
CA ARG A 28 -12.84 0.34 4.17
C ARG A 28 -11.46 -0.28 4.12
N VAL A 29 -10.47 0.48 4.60
CA VAL A 29 -9.11 0.01 4.87
C VAL A 29 -9.03 -0.36 6.34
N MET A 30 -8.73 -1.63 6.60
CA MET A 30 -8.39 -2.07 7.96
C MET A 30 -6.89 -1.85 8.15
N TYR A 31 -6.53 -0.86 8.96
CA TYR A 31 -5.17 -0.57 9.39
C TYR A 31 -5.18 -0.22 10.87
N HIS A 32 -4.27 -0.81 11.64
CA HIS A 32 -4.22 -0.67 13.10
C HIS A 32 -2.94 0.03 13.59
N GLY A 33 -2.14 0.60 12.69
CA GLY A 33 -0.91 1.30 13.04
C GLY A 33 -1.12 2.76 13.45
N ALA A 34 -0.12 3.33 14.13
CA ALA A 34 -0.18 4.69 14.65
C ALA A 34 0.17 5.73 13.56
N GLY A 35 -0.83 6.44 13.04
CA GLY A 35 -0.64 7.66 12.25
C GLY A 35 -0.96 8.89 13.10
N ARG A 36 -0.01 9.81 13.27
CA ARG A 36 -0.27 11.15 13.81
C ARG A 36 0.49 12.23 13.06
N ASP A 37 -0.15 13.40 12.98
CA ASP A 37 0.40 14.70 12.60
C ASP A 37 1.68 14.98 13.40
N HIS A 38 2.82 14.88 12.73
CA HIS A 38 4.08 15.41 13.23
C HIS A 38 4.61 16.43 12.23
N LYS A 39 5.19 17.51 12.78
CA LYS A 39 5.79 18.63 12.02
C LYS A 39 6.95 18.16 11.13
N ASP A 40 7.54 17.01 11.48
CA ASP A 40 8.47 16.24 10.66
C ASP A 40 7.90 14.81 10.48
N PRO A 41 8.00 14.21 9.28
CA PRO A 41 7.53 12.85 9.04
C PRO A 41 8.23 11.86 9.99
N PRO A 42 7.48 11.09 10.80
CA PRO A 42 8.07 10.13 11.75
C PRO A 42 8.79 8.98 11.04
N PHE A 43 8.47 8.76 9.76
CA PHE A 43 9.11 7.75 8.93
C PHE A 43 9.96 8.41 7.84
N GLN A 44 11.22 8.00 7.74
CA GLN A 44 12.07 8.30 6.59
C GLN A 44 11.65 7.48 5.37
N LEU A 45 11.33 6.20 5.54
CA LEU A 45 10.96 5.31 4.45
C LEU A 45 9.69 4.53 4.78
N VAL A 46 8.71 4.57 3.88
CA VAL A 46 7.62 3.59 3.86
C VAL A 46 7.91 2.56 2.77
N VAL A 47 7.84 1.29 3.12
CA VAL A 47 7.85 0.17 2.16
C VAL A 47 6.44 -0.37 2.02
N LEU A 48 5.84 -0.15 0.85
CA LEU A 48 4.51 -0.62 0.52
C LEU A 48 4.61 -1.93 -0.27
N VAL A 49 4.22 -3.02 0.37
CA VAL A 49 4.37 -4.38 -0.15
C VAL A 49 3.03 -4.88 -0.65
N GLU A 50 2.91 -5.07 -1.96
CA GLU A 50 1.72 -5.68 -2.55
C GLU A 50 1.74 -7.18 -2.33
N SER A 51 0.69 -7.69 -1.69
CA SER A 51 0.56 -9.11 -1.39
C SER A 51 -0.85 -9.61 -1.65
N GLN A 52 -0.97 -10.88 -2.04
CA GLN A 52 -2.27 -11.52 -2.24
C GLN A 52 -2.81 -12.07 -0.92
N ALA A 53 -4.13 -12.19 -0.79
CA ALA A 53 -4.77 -12.77 0.40
C ALA A 53 -4.20 -14.16 0.75
N SER A 54 -3.90 -14.98 -0.27
CA SER A 54 -3.31 -16.32 -0.17
C SER A 54 -1.84 -16.33 0.28
N HIS A 55 -1.12 -15.22 0.21
CA HIS A 55 0.32 -15.15 0.45
C HIS A 55 0.70 -14.91 1.92
N SER A 56 -0.04 -15.49 2.87
CA SER A 56 0.24 -15.33 4.30
C SER A 56 1.65 -15.83 4.66
N ASP A 57 2.08 -16.97 4.10
CA ASP A 57 3.43 -17.49 4.35
C ASP A 57 4.54 -16.59 3.77
N LEU A 58 4.31 -15.92 2.63
CA LEU A 58 5.29 -14.95 2.10
C LEU A 58 5.39 -13.71 2.98
N ARG A 59 4.26 -13.21 3.50
CA ARG A 59 4.27 -12.11 4.47
C ARG A 59 4.97 -12.50 5.76
N ARG A 60 4.73 -13.73 6.27
CA ARG A 60 5.44 -14.27 7.42
C ARG A 60 6.95 -14.33 7.16
N ALA A 61 7.37 -14.90 6.03
CA ALA A 61 8.78 -14.99 5.67
C ALA A 61 9.43 -13.60 5.54
N ALA A 62 8.73 -12.61 4.98
CA ALA A 62 9.21 -11.23 4.93
C ALA A 62 9.42 -10.65 6.34
N ARG A 63 8.43 -10.80 7.25
CA ARG A 63 8.52 -10.39 8.67
C ARG A 63 9.69 -11.05 9.39
N GLU A 64 9.97 -12.32 9.10
CA GLU A 64 11.07 -13.09 9.71
C GLU A 64 12.45 -12.78 9.09
N THR A 65 12.50 -12.01 8.00
CA THR A 65 13.73 -11.73 7.26
C THR A 65 13.96 -10.23 7.07
N TRP A 66 13.77 -9.72 5.85
CA TRP A 66 14.14 -8.36 5.48
C TRP A 66 13.27 -7.30 6.14
N ALA A 67 12.02 -7.63 6.48
CA ALA A 67 11.09 -6.67 7.09
C ALA A 67 11.32 -6.48 8.60
N SER A 68 12.05 -7.38 9.26
CA SER A 68 12.49 -7.21 10.66
C SER A 68 13.94 -6.74 10.78
N SER A 69 14.63 -6.47 9.66
CA SER A 69 16.05 -6.12 9.70
C SER A 69 16.29 -4.84 10.50
N PRO A 70 17.24 -4.82 11.46
CA PRO A 70 17.60 -3.61 12.21
C PRO A 70 18.08 -2.46 11.32
N SER A 71 18.61 -2.77 10.13
CA SER A 71 19.03 -1.77 9.12
C SER A 71 17.87 -1.02 8.47
N VAL A 72 16.65 -1.55 8.57
CA VAL A 72 15.41 -0.84 8.25
C VAL A 72 15.15 0.27 9.29
N GLY A 73 15.75 0.19 10.48
CA GLY A 73 15.81 1.28 11.46
C GLY A 73 14.47 1.70 12.05
N GLY A 74 14.49 2.34 13.22
CA GLY A 74 13.27 2.86 13.86
C GLY A 74 12.52 3.95 13.08
N ALA A 75 13.06 4.37 11.93
CA ALA A 75 12.49 5.39 11.05
C ALA A 75 11.88 4.81 9.76
N SER A 76 11.72 3.50 9.61
CA SER A 76 11.00 2.93 8.46
C SER A 76 9.74 2.19 8.87
N LEU A 77 8.74 2.25 8.01
CA LEU A 77 7.46 1.58 8.19
C LEU A 77 7.21 0.63 7.03
N ILE A 78 6.84 -0.61 7.32
CA ILE A 78 6.48 -1.61 6.31
C ILE A 78 4.99 -1.87 6.39
N ILE A 79 4.30 -1.77 5.25
CA ILE A 79 2.86 -2.00 5.15
C ILE A 79 2.60 -3.01 4.03
N PHE A 80 1.98 -4.13 4.37
CA PHE A 80 1.43 -5.07 3.41
C PHE A 80 0.06 -4.60 2.94
N THR A 81 -0.08 -4.31 1.65
CA THR A 81 -1.36 -4.01 1.02
C THR A 81 -1.96 -5.27 0.45
N VAL A 82 -3.19 -5.57 0.85
CA VAL A 82 -3.89 -6.80 0.45
C VAL A 82 -5.27 -6.47 -0.08
N ALA A 83 -5.56 -6.89 -1.31
CA ALA A 83 -6.93 -6.81 -1.85
C ALA A 83 -7.76 -8.00 -1.31
N ALA A 84 -8.94 -7.70 -0.76
CA ALA A 84 -9.81 -8.66 -0.08
C ALA A 84 -11.22 -8.80 -0.68
N ARG A 85 -11.53 -8.09 -1.76
CA ARG A 85 -12.84 -8.20 -2.42
C ARG A 85 -13.06 -9.62 -2.96
N GLY A 86 -14.25 -10.18 -2.71
CA GLY A 86 -14.64 -11.50 -3.23
C GLY A 86 -14.03 -12.69 -2.48
N LEU A 87 -13.35 -12.44 -1.36
CA LEU A 87 -12.94 -13.53 -0.46
C LEU A 87 -14.15 -14.13 0.25
N SER A 88 -14.08 -15.43 0.53
CA SER A 88 -15.02 -16.08 1.44
C SER A 88 -14.90 -15.49 2.85
N SER A 89 -15.98 -15.59 3.64
CA SER A 89 -16.00 -15.13 5.03
C SER A 89 -14.84 -15.70 5.85
N ASP A 90 -14.49 -16.98 5.66
CA ASP A 90 -13.39 -17.62 6.37
C ASP A 90 -12.03 -17.01 6.03
N ARG A 91 -11.79 -16.72 4.73
CA ARG A 91 -10.55 -16.08 4.27
C ARG A 91 -10.47 -14.63 4.74
N MET A 92 -11.59 -13.91 4.73
CA MET A 92 -11.66 -12.56 5.26
C MET A 92 -11.37 -12.53 6.77
N GLN A 93 -11.97 -13.44 7.54
CA GLN A 93 -11.71 -13.57 8.98
C GLN A 93 -10.26 -13.96 9.27
N HIS A 94 -9.61 -14.75 8.41
CA HIS A 94 -8.19 -15.05 8.53
C HIS A 94 -7.32 -13.80 8.32
N LEU A 95 -7.58 -13.02 7.26
CA LEU A 95 -6.89 -11.75 7.02
C LEU A 95 -7.11 -10.73 8.13
N GLU A 96 -8.33 -10.63 8.68
CA GLU A 96 -8.60 -9.76 9.82
C GLU A 96 -7.79 -10.13 11.05
N ARG A 97 -7.69 -11.43 11.35
CA ARG A 97 -6.87 -11.92 12.47
C ARG A 97 -5.40 -11.60 12.24
N GLU A 98 -4.89 -11.82 11.03
CA GLU A 98 -3.51 -11.48 10.67
C GLU A 98 -3.24 -9.97 10.80
N SER A 99 -4.11 -9.13 10.22
CA SER A 99 -4.01 -7.67 10.28
C SER A 99 -4.01 -7.15 11.71
N ARG A 100 -4.88 -7.69 12.59
CA ARG A 100 -4.91 -7.33 14.01
C ARG A 100 -3.69 -7.83 14.77
N ALA A 101 -3.19 -9.03 14.46
CA ALA A 101 -2.06 -9.62 15.17
C ALA A 101 -0.74 -8.88 14.88
N HIS A 102 -0.55 -8.40 13.64
CA HIS A 102 0.72 -7.79 13.22
C HIS A 102 0.68 -6.27 13.10
N GLY A 103 -0.49 -5.65 12.88
CA GLY A 103 -0.63 -4.19 12.76
C GLY A 103 0.04 -3.58 11.52
N ASP A 104 0.57 -4.40 10.61
CA ASP A 104 1.38 -4.01 9.45
C ASP A 104 0.64 -4.21 8.12
N MET A 105 -0.70 -4.33 8.15
CA MET A 105 -1.50 -4.62 6.97
C MET A 105 -2.53 -3.53 6.70
N ALA A 106 -2.67 -3.16 5.43
CA ALA A 106 -3.78 -2.36 4.89
C ALA A 106 -4.61 -3.26 3.97
N VAL A 107 -5.81 -3.64 4.43
CA VAL A 107 -6.69 -4.56 3.71
C VAL A 107 -7.77 -3.77 2.95
N PHE A 108 -7.77 -3.87 1.63
CA PHE A 108 -8.67 -3.15 0.73
C PHE A 108 -9.83 -4.06 0.29
N THR A 109 -11.01 -3.82 0.85
CA THR A 109 -12.18 -4.71 0.68
C THR A 109 -12.97 -4.47 -0.60
N ASP A 110 -12.83 -3.30 -1.25
CA ASP A 110 -13.58 -2.98 -2.48
C ASP A 110 -12.74 -2.99 -3.76
N SER A 111 -11.43 -3.30 -3.70
CA SER A 111 -10.50 -3.04 -4.80
C SER A 111 -10.31 -4.15 -5.84
N ALA A 112 -10.53 -5.44 -5.56
CA ALA A 112 -9.96 -6.53 -6.38
C ALA A 112 -10.43 -6.65 -7.86
N ALA A 113 -11.42 -5.88 -8.31
CA ALA A 113 -11.86 -5.85 -9.71
C ALA A 113 -11.25 -4.70 -10.51
N LEU A 114 -10.42 -3.87 -9.88
CA LEU A 114 -9.88 -2.67 -10.49
C LEU A 114 -8.55 -2.99 -11.21
N PRO A 115 -8.22 -2.26 -12.29
CA PRO A 115 -6.90 -2.30 -12.88
C PRO A 115 -5.78 -2.03 -11.86
N GLU A 116 -4.59 -2.60 -12.08
CA GLU A 116 -3.41 -2.40 -11.21
C GLU A 116 -3.08 -0.91 -10.99
N SER A 117 -3.31 -0.07 -12.00
CA SER A 117 -3.15 1.39 -11.90
C SER A 117 -4.12 2.04 -10.91
N GLU A 118 -5.34 1.54 -10.82
CA GLU A 118 -6.34 2.06 -9.88
C GLU A 118 -6.04 1.58 -8.46
N HIS A 119 -5.64 0.31 -8.29
CA HIS A 119 -5.12 -0.19 -7.01
C HIS A 119 -3.99 0.68 -6.46
N LEU A 120 -3.03 1.03 -7.32
CA LEU A 120 -1.94 1.92 -6.95
C LEU A 120 -2.45 3.27 -6.45
N LEU A 121 -3.36 3.90 -7.19
CA LEU A 121 -3.91 5.20 -6.80
C LEU A 121 -4.60 5.12 -5.44
N TYR A 122 -5.33 4.03 -5.16
CA TYR A 122 -5.97 3.81 -3.87
C TYR A 122 -4.98 3.63 -2.73
N GLN A 123 -3.96 2.81 -2.95
CA GLN A 123 -2.90 2.60 -1.98
C GLN A 123 -2.16 3.91 -1.66
N LEU A 124 -1.82 4.70 -2.69
CA LEU A 124 -1.16 6.00 -2.52
C LEU A 124 -2.06 7.01 -1.84
N GLY A 125 -3.32 7.11 -2.25
CA GLY A 125 -4.29 8.03 -1.64
C GLY A 125 -4.49 7.73 -0.16
N TRP A 126 -4.70 6.46 0.19
CA TRP A 126 -4.79 6.03 1.59
C TRP A 126 -3.49 6.34 2.36
N LEU A 127 -2.33 6.02 1.79
CA LEU A 127 -1.04 6.18 2.46
C LEU A 127 -0.74 7.65 2.75
N GLN A 128 -0.99 8.54 1.78
CA GLN A 128 -0.80 9.99 1.93
C GLN A 128 -1.65 10.61 3.05
N HIS A 129 -2.83 10.03 3.32
CA HIS A 129 -3.71 10.50 4.40
C HIS A 129 -3.42 9.84 5.75
N SER A 130 -2.80 8.66 5.74
CA SER A 130 -2.65 7.83 6.95
C SER A 130 -1.25 7.89 7.55
N VAL A 131 -0.23 8.21 6.74
CA VAL A 131 1.17 8.11 7.12
C VAL A 131 1.95 9.30 6.55
N SER A 132 2.72 9.97 7.41
CA SER A 132 3.71 10.95 6.98
C SER A 132 5.08 10.28 6.77
N TYR A 133 5.67 10.46 5.59
CA TYR A 133 6.95 9.86 5.23
C TYR A 133 7.77 10.72 4.25
N HIS A 134 9.08 10.47 4.13
CA HIS A 134 9.94 11.15 3.14
C HIS A 134 10.06 10.35 1.82
N PHE A 135 10.30 9.05 1.93
CA PHE A 135 10.50 8.16 0.78
C PHE A 135 9.46 7.04 0.79
N LEU A 136 9.04 6.64 -0.41
CA LEU A 136 8.17 5.49 -0.64
C LEU A 136 8.89 4.50 -1.54
N LEU A 137 9.04 3.27 -1.06
CA LEU A 137 9.42 2.12 -1.87
C LEU A 137 8.18 1.24 -2.07
N ARG A 138 7.71 1.13 -3.31
CA ARG A 138 6.66 0.16 -3.67
C ARG A 138 7.29 -1.11 -4.21
N THR A 139 6.80 -2.25 -3.76
CA THR A 139 7.30 -3.57 -4.14
C THR A 139 6.18 -4.61 -4.07
N LYS A 140 6.46 -5.82 -4.55
CA LYS A 140 5.62 -7.01 -4.34
C LYS A 140 6.20 -7.82 -3.19
N ASP A 141 5.49 -8.84 -2.74
CA ASP A 141 5.92 -9.81 -1.72
C ASP A 141 7.08 -10.72 -2.19
N ARG A 142 8.18 -10.08 -2.60
CA ARG A 142 9.46 -10.68 -2.97
C ARG A 142 10.52 -10.21 -1.99
N TYR A 143 11.64 -10.94 -1.97
CA TYR A 143 12.80 -10.57 -1.18
C TYR A 143 13.35 -9.20 -1.59
N ILE A 144 13.70 -8.37 -0.61
CA ILE A 144 14.36 -7.08 -0.79
C ILE A 144 15.59 -7.06 0.08
N ASP A 145 16.74 -6.79 -0.51
CA ASP A 145 17.95 -6.51 0.26
C ASP A 145 17.93 -5.03 0.69
N ILE A 146 17.66 -4.79 1.98
CA ILE A 146 17.66 -3.44 2.58
C ILE A 146 18.99 -3.20 3.34
N SER A 147 20.06 -3.91 2.99
CA SER A 147 21.38 -3.60 3.52
C SER A 147 21.94 -2.34 2.85
N LEU A 148 21.63 -1.18 3.44
CA LEU A 148 22.34 0.06 3.16
C LEU A 148 23.77 -0.10 3.70
N ARG A 149 24.70 -0.60 2.88
CA ARG A 149 26.12 -0.48 3.17
C ARG A 149 26.51 0.98 3.01
N GLY A 150 26.66 1.68 4.12
CA GLY A 150 27.32 2.99 4.12
C GLY A 150 28.75 2.83 3.61
N THR A 151 29.02 3.38 2.44
CA THR A 151 30.35 3.80 1.99
C THR A 151 30.61 5.20 2.49
#